data_AF-A0A3E3E4J7-F1
#
_entry.id   AF-A0A3E3E4J7-F1
#
_cell.length_a   1.000
_cell.length_b   1.000
_cell.length_c   1.000
_cell.angle_alpha   90.00
_cell.angle_beta   90.00
_cell.angle_gamma   90.00
#
_symmetry.space_group_name_H-M   'P 1'
#
loop_
_entity.id
_entity.type
_entity.pdbx_description
1 polymer ?
#
loop_
_entity_poly.entity_id
_entity_poly.type
_entity_poly.pdbx_seq_one_letter_code
_entity_poly.pdbx_strand_id
1 'polypeptide(L)' 'MNEVIEIKLRNCRTNEKSVITAYSRNHAKSIIKNCIENSSNIWRVIISNEIEDVIYELRDEFMSA' A
#
# COMPACT_ATOMS: atom_id res chain seq x y z
N MET A 1 7.90 20.77 -0.58
CA MET A 1 6.94 20.12 -1.49
C MET A 1 6.35 18.93 -0.75
N ASN A 2 5.04 18.79 -0.70
CA ASN A 2 4.44 17.55 -0.20
C ASN A 2 4.74 16.45 -1.21
N GLU A 3 5.32 15.35 -0.73
CA GLU A 3 5.52 14.15 -1.50
C GLU A 3 4.14 13.52 -1.79
N VAL A 4 3.80 13.42 -3.06
CA VAL A 4 2.55 12.79 -3.50
C VAL A 4 2.90 11.39 -3.97
N ILE A 5 2.35 10.38 -3.31
CA ILE A 5 2.62 8.97 -3.56
C ILE A 5 1.33 8.32 -4.06
N GLU A 6 1.37 7.74 -5.26
CA GLU A 6 0.24 7.00 -5.81
C GLU A 6 0.30 5.52 -5.39
N ILE A 7 -0.76 5.04 -4.75
CA ILE A 7 -0.90 3.65 -4.34
C ILE A 7 -1.93 3.00 -5.24
N LYS A 8 -1.47 2.04 -6.04
CA LYS A 8 -2.30 1.28 -6.97
C LYS A 8 -2.83 0.04 -6.27
N LEU A 9 -4.14 -0.16 -6.32
CA LEU A 9 -4.83 -1.31 -5.75
C LEU A 9 -5.49 -2.14 -6.84
N ARG A 10 -5.53 -3.47 -6.66
CA ARG A 10 -6.25 -4.41 -7.51
C ARG A 10 -7.25 -5.22 -6.71
N ASN A 11 -8.48 -5.23 -7.16
CA ASN A 11 -9.52 -6.10 -6.68
C ASN A 11 -9.25 -7.55 -7.13
N CYS A 12 -9.12 -8.49 -6.21
CA CYS A 12 -8.80 -9.88 -6.46
C CYS A 12 -9.99 -10.69 -6.97
N ARG A 13 -11.22 -10.18 -6.83
CA ARG A 13 -12.44 -10.85 -7.30
C ARG A 13 -12.83 -10.37 -8.70
N THR A 14 -12.74 -9.06 -8.96
CA THR A 14 -13.19 -8.44 -10.21
C THR A 14 -12.06 -7.99 -11.13
N ASN A 15 -10.81 -8.00 -10.65
CA ASN A 15 -9.64 -7.39 -11.32
C ASN A 15 -9.76 -5.87 -11.56
N GLU A 16 -10.75 -5.21 -10.97
CA GLU A 16 -10.86 -3.74 -10.95
C GLU A 16 -9.60 -3.11 -10.35
N LYS A 17 -9.19 -1.96 -10.89
CA LYS A 17 -8.04 -1.20 -10.42
C LYS A 17 -8.50 0.11 -9.82
N SER A 18 -7.91 0.50 -8.70
CA SER A 18 -8.15 1.78 -8.05
C SER A 18 -6.83 2.44 -7.71
N VAL A 19 -6.82 3.77 -7.62
CA VAL A 19 -5.66 4.57 -7.26
C VAL A 19 -6.02 5.42 -6.06
N ILE A 20 -5.20 5.33 -5.01
CA ILE A 20 -5.30 6.15 -3.81
C ILE A 20 -4.07 7.03 -3.71
N THR A 21 -4.27 8.30 -3.42
CA THR A 21 -3.18 9.26 -3.26
C THR A 21 -2.84 9.44 -1.78
N ALA A 22 -1.56 9.26 -1.44
CA ALA A 22 -1.02 9.63 -0.15
C ALA A 22 -0.20 10.93 -0.27
N TYR A 23 -0.21 11.73 0.79
CA TYR A 23 0.43 13.06 0.84
C TYR A 23 1.68 13.09 1.74
N SER A 24 2.11 11.91 2.21
CA SER A 24 3.35 11.69 2.95
C SER A 24 3.66 10.19 2.99
N ARG A 25 4.93 9.84 3.24
CA ARG A 25 5.36 8.46 3.46
C ARG A 25 4.61 7.77 4.60
N ASN A 26 4.38 8.46 5.72
CA ASN A 26 3.64 7.90 6.86
C ASN A 26 2.18 7.62 6.50
N HIS A 27 1.55 8.49 5.71
CA HIS A 27 0.20 8.25 5.23
C HIS A 27 0.15 7.04 4.28
N ALA A 28 1.14 6.91 3.38
CA ALA A 28 1.26 5.75 2.50
C ALA A 28 1.44 4.44 3.27
N LYS A 29 2.32 4.42 4.28
CA LYS A 29 2.50 3.28 5.19
C LYS A 29 1.18 2.87 5.85
N SER A 30 0.43 3.82 6.38
CA SER A 30 -0.85 3.55 7.05
C SER A 30 -1.88 2.91 6.10
N ILE A 31 -2.00 3.42 4.88
CA ILE A 31 -2.91 2.87 3.85
C ILE A 31 -2.51 1.43 3.49
N ILE A 32 -1.22 1.21 3.21
CA ILE A 32 -0.70 -0.11 2.80
C ILE A 32 -0.84 -1.11 3.95
N LYS A 33 -0.46 -0.74 5.17
CA LYS A 33 -0.60 -1.57 6.36
C LYS A 33 -2.05 -1.99 6.59
N ASN A 34 -2.97 -1.03 6.54
CA ASN A 34 -4.41 -1.30 6.64
C ASN A 34 -4.89 -2.29 5.55
N CYS A 35 -4.41 -2.12 4.31
CA CYS A 35 -4.73 -3.02 3.20
C CYS A 35 -4.21 -4.45 3.40
N ILE A 36 -3.04 -4.62 4.03
CA ILE A 36 -2.42 -5.92 4.34
C ILE A 36 -3.11 -6.59 5.54
N GLU A 37 -3.31 -5.85 6.63
CA GLU A 37 -3.83 -6.38 7.90
C GLU A 37 -5.32 -6.75 7.81
N ASN A 38 -6.13 -5.93 7.12
CA ASN A 38 -7.56 -6.20 6.96
C ASN A 38 -7.86 -7.16 5.79
N SER A 39 -6.94 -8.09 5.49
CA SER A 39 -6.96 -9.06 4.38
C SER A 39 -8.05 -10.14 4.46
N SER A 40 -9.18 -9.83 5.09
CA SER A 40 -10.49 -10.25 4.55
C SER A 40 -10.78 -9.61 3.17
N ASN A 41 -10.01 -8.57 2.82
CA ASN A 41 -10.36 -7.61 1.80
C ASN A 41 -9.89 -7.96 0.39
N ILE A 42 -10.85 -7.79 -0.50
CA ILE A 42 -10.84 -7.97 -1.93
C ILE A 42 -9.70 -7.19 -2.62
N TRP A 43 -9.09 -6.19 -2.00
CA TRP A 43 -8.09 -5.33 -2.64
C TRP A 43 -6.66 -5.69 -2.22
N ARG A 44 -5.75 -5.79 -3.19
CA ARG A 44 -4.31 -5.99 -3.00
C ARG A 44 -3.54 -4.80 -3.53
N VAL A 45 -2.50 -4.39 -2.82
CA VAL A 45 -1.54 -3.40 -3.30
C VAL A 45 -0.78 -3.97 -4.50
N ILE A 46 -0.69 -3.19 -5.58
CA ILE A 46 0.15 -3.48 -6.74
C ILE A 46 1.49 -2.80 -6.49
N ILE A 47 2.54 -3.60 -6.33
CA ILE A 47 3.89 -3.08 -6.12
C ILE A 47 4.34 -2.36 -7.40
N SER A 48 4.72 -1.08 -7.26
CA SER A 48 5.44 -0.28 -8.25
C SER A 48 6.67 0.32 -7.58
N ASN A 49 7.64 0.77 -8.37
CA ASN A 49 8.87 1.40 -7.86
C ASN A 49 8.59 2.62 -6.94
N GLU A 50 7.41 3.22 -7.03
CA GLU A 50 6.98 4.39 -6.23
C GLU A 50 6.68 4.05 -4.77
N ILE A 51 6.38 2.79 -4.46
CA ILE A 51 5.97 2.34 -3.12
C ILE A 51 6.74 1.11 -2.65
N GLU A 52 7.70 0.62 -3.44
CA GLU A 52 8.44 -0.60 -3.16
C GLU A 52 9.23 -0.48 -1.84
N ASP A 53 9.89 0.64 -1.62
CA ASP A 53 10.61 0.97 -0.40
C ASP A 53 9.70 1.04 0.83
N VAL A 54 8.49 1.61 0.68
CA VAL A 54 7.47 1.66 1.74
C VAL A 54 7.01 0.24 2.12
N ILE A 55 6.86 -0.64 1.13
CA ILE A 55 6.46 -2.04 1.34
C ILE A 55 7.59 -2.83 2.02
N TYR A 56 8.86 -2.61 1.64
CA TYR A 56 10.00 -3.24 2.32
C TYR A 56 10.09 -2.85 3.79
N GLU A 57 9.95 -1.56 4.10
CA GLU A 57 9.95 -1.10 5.49
C GLU A 57 8.84 -1.75 6.32
N LEU A 58 7.62 -1.83 5.77
CA LEU A 58 6.51 -2.50 6.46
C LEU A 58 6.78 -4.00 6.65
N ARG A 59 7.40 -4.66 5.67
CA ARG A 59 7.77 -6.07 5.78
C ARG A 59 8.78 -6.29 6.90
N ASP A 60 9.79 -5.43 7.01
CA ASP A 60 10.79 -5.51 8.07
C ASP A 60 10.15 -5.25 9.44
N GLU A 61 9.22 -4.30 9.54
CA GLU A 61 8.43 -4.04 10.75
C GLU A 61 7.61 -5.27 11.18
N PHE A 62 6.97 -5.97 10.23
CA PHE A 62 6.20 -7.19 10.52
C PHE A 62 7.07 -8.40 10.89
N MET A 63 8.26 -8.53 10.30
CA MET A 63 9.18 -9.65 10.55
C MET A 63 9.98 -9.49 11.84
N SER A 64 10.08 -8.27 12.36
CA SER A 64 10.82 -7.93 13.58
C SER A 64 9.95 -7.96 14.85
N ALA A 65 8.64 -8.22 14.71
CA ALA A 65 7.66 -8.30 15.79
C ALA A 65 7.34 -9.76 16.16
#